data_AF-A0A6C1P8T2-F1
#
_entry.id   AF-A0A6C1P8T2-F1
#
_cell.length_a   1.000
_cell.length_b   1.000
_cell.length_c   1.000
_cell.angle_alpha   90.00
_cell.angle_beta   90.00
_cell.angle_gamma   90.00
#
_symmetry.space_group_name_H-M   'P 1'
#
loop_
_entity.id
_entity.type
_entity.pdbx_description
1 polymer ?
#
loop_
_entity_poly.entity_id
_entity_poly.type
_entity_poly.pdbx_seq_one_letter_code
_entity_poly.pdbx_strand_id
1 'polypeptide(L)'
;MSSEKDNQNIDQQMKASGAQSPYEDSDFNEALNMGVMPDKLNLKYITFWSVIGIATVIILIVIAAELFSYFYFKRSFETSVASEYAQITRLKTQASERLGSFGVIDDEAGKYHIPIDSAFTLILDEYNN
;
A
#
# COMPACT_ATOMS: atom_id res chain seq x y z
N MET A 1 43.39 -7.65 -62.69
CA MET A 1 42.54 -6.91 -63.65
C MET A 1 41.06 -7.33 -63.65
N SER A 2 40.63 -8.39 -62.94
CA SER A 2 39.21 -8.78 -62.86
C SER A 2 38.43 -8.03 -61.77
N SER A 3 38.97 -7.93 -60.54
CA SER A 3 38.26 -7.32 -59.40
C SER A 3 37.99 -5.82 -59.49
N GLU A 4 38.75 -5.08 -60.31
CA GLU A 4 38.57 -3.63 -60.44
C GLU A 4 37.37 -3.27 -61.33
N LYS A 5 37.00 -4.15 -62.26
CA LYS A 5 35.80 -3.99 -63.09
C LYS A 5 34.53 -4.38 -62.35
N ASP A 6 34.63 -5.32 -61.41
CA ASP A 6 33.49 -5.78 -60.61
C ASP A 6 33.05 -4.70 -59.60
N ASN A 7 33.99 -3.99 -58.96
CA ASN A 7 33.66 -2.90 -58.05
C ASN A 7 33.01 -1.70 -58.77
N GLN A 8 33.47 -1.34 -59.97
CA GLN A 8 32.87 -0.24 -60.73
C GLN A 8 31.43 -0.51 -61.17
N ASN A 9 31.07 -1.77 -61.42
CA ASN A 9 29.71 -2.17 -61.80
C ASN A 9 28.77 -2.12 -60.58
N ILE A 10 29.26 -2.54 -59.41
CA ILE A 10 28.52 -2.49 -58.14
C ILE A 10 28.25 -1.03 -57.73
N ASP A 11 29.25 -0.15 -57.83
CA ASP A 11 29.09 1.28 -57.51
C ASP A 11 28.09 1.99 -58.44
N GLN A 12 28.05 1.61 -59.71
CA GLN A 12 27.08 2.13 -60.67
C GLN A 12 25.66 1.62 -60.42
N GLN A 13 25.51 0.35 -60.00
CA GLN A 13 24.20 -0.21 -59.61
C GLN A 13 23.66 0.41 -58.31
N MET A 14 24.52 0.70 -57.33
CA MET A 14 24.11 1.35 -56.07
C MET A 14 23.67 2.81 -56.28
N LYS A 15 24.39 3.57 -57.11
CA LYS A 15 23.98 4.95 -57.47
C LYS A 15 22.66 5.00 -58.23
N ALA A 16 22.39 4.04 -59.12
CA ALA A 16 21.14 3.95 -59.86
C ALA A 16 19.93 3.58 -58.98
N SER A 17 20.16 2.92 -57.83
CA SER A 17 19.13 2.54 -56.86
C SER A 17 19.00 3.53 -55.69
N GLY A 18 19.75 4.63 -55.71
CA GLY A 18 19.72 5.67 -54.66
C GLY A 18 20.36 5.23 -53.34
N ALA A 19 21.02 4.07 -53.29
CA ALA A 19 21.71 3.59 -52.12
C ALA A 19 23.09 4.25 -52.02
N GLN A 20 23.35 4.97 -50.92
CA GLN A 20 24.66 5.53 -50.62
C GLN A 20 25.66 4.40 -50.32
N SER A 21 26.90 4.59 -50.78
CA SER A 21 27.97 3.60 -50.60
C SER A 21 28.23 3.38 -49.11
N PRO A 22 28.23 2.13 -48.60
CA PRO A 22 28.53 1.84 -47.19
C PRO A 22 29.89 2.39 -46.75
N TYR A 23 30.81 2.57 -47.69
CA TYR A 23 32.17 3.06 -47.46
C TYR A 23 32.26 4.57 -47.17
N GLU A 24 31.19 5.35 -47.42
CA GLU A 24 31.12 6.76 -47.00
C GLU A 24 30.47 6.95 -45.62
N ASP A 25 29.84 5.90 -45.07
CA ASP A 25 29.24 5.98 -43.75
C ASP A 25 30.33 5.84 -42.67
N SER A 26 30.51 6.91 -41.89
CA SER A 26 31.48 6.96 -40.80
C SER A 26 31.21 5.88 -39.76
N ASP A 27 29.93 5.57 -39.54
CA ASP A 27 29.51 4.61 -38.52
C ASP A 27 29.82 3.17 -38.95
N PHE A 28 29.74 2.90 -40.26
CA PHE A 28 30.08 1.60 -40.85
C PHE A 28 31.59 1.34 -40.84
N ASN A 29 32.40 2.33 -41.20
CA ASN A 29 33.87 2.21 -41.18
C ASN A 29 34.41 2.07 -39.75
N GLU A 30 33.80 2.75 -38.78
CA GLU A 30 34.16 2.62 -37.37
C GLU A 30 33.75 1.24 -36.83
N ALA A 31 32.55 0.75 -37.18
CA ALA A 31 32.08 -0.59 -36.81
C ALA A 31 32.96 -1.71 -37.39
N LEU A 32 33.47 -1.55 -38.61
CA LEU A 32 34.42 -2.49 -39.23
C LEU A 32 35.76 -2.52 -38.50
N ASN A 33 36.28 -1.36 -38.12
CA ASN A 33 37.56 -1.27 -37.39
C ASN A 33 37.45 -1.79 -35.95
N MET A 34 36.31 -1.60 -35.29
CA MET A 34 36.09 -2.07 -33.92
C MET A 34 35.51 -3.49 -33.85
N GLY A 35 35.06 -4.06 -34.96
CA GLY A 35 34.41 -5.38 -35.03
C GLY A 35 33.03 -5.42 -34.34
N VAL A 36 32.54 -4.29 -33.84
CA VAL A 36 31.24 -4.10 -33.19
C VAL A 36 30.71 -2.72 -33.56
N MET A 37 29.40 -2.59 -33.73
CA MET A 37 28.81 -1.26 -33.93
C MET A 37 28.99 -0.42 -32.67
N PRO A 38 29.55 0.81 -32.76
CA PRO A 38 29.66 1.69 -31.62
C PRO A 38 28.25 2.08 -31.16
N ASP A 39 27.86 1.59 -29.98
CA ASP A 39 26.57 1.92 -29.39
C ASP A 39 26.60 3.37 -28.89
N LYS A 40 25.94 4.28 -29.63
CA LYS A 40 25.81 5.70 -29.29
C LYS A 40 24.74 5.87 -28.20
N LEU A 41 24.98 5.25 -27.04
CA LEU A 41 24.08 5.35 -25.90
C LEU A 41 23.95 6.81 -25.47
N ASN A 42 22.73 7.33 -25.55
CA ASN A 42 22.42 8.71 -25.21
C ASN A 42 22.33 8.88 -23.68
N LEU A 43 23.50 8.90 -23.03
CA LEU A 43 23.69 8.92 -21.58
C LEU A 43 22.89 10.04 -20.88
N LYS A 44 22.65 11.16 -21.58
CA LYS A 44 21.88 12.29 -21.05
C LYS A 44 20.41 11.94 -20.81
N TYR A 45 19.80 11.13 -21.68
CA TYR A 45 18.42 10.70 -21.51
C TYR A 45 18.30 9.61 -20.45
N ILE A 46 19.25 8.66 -20.44
CA ILE A 46 19.25 7.56 -19.48
C ILE A 46 19.39 8.08 -18.05
N THR A 47 20.32 9.01 -17.82
CA THR A 47 20.52 9.61 -16.50
C THR A 47 19.33 10.46 -16.06
N PHE A 48 18.74 11.24 -16.97
CA PHE A 48 17.54 12.04 -16.68
C PHE A 48 16.36 11.17 -16.23
N TRP A 49 16.03 10.13 -17.00
CA TRP A 49 14.95 9.20 -16.66
C TRP A 49 15.26 8.37 -15.42
N SER A 50 16.53 8.01 -15.19
CA SER A 50 16.94 7.28 -13.99
C SER A 50 16.72 8.11 -12.72
N VAL A 51 17.11 9.38 -12.71
CA VAL A 51 16.88 10.28 -11.56
C VAL A 51 15.39 10.46 -11.28
N ILE A 52 14.58 10.64 -12.33
CA ILE A 52 13.12 10.74 -12.20
C ILE A 52 12.52 9.44 -11.65
N GLY A 53 12.99 8.29 -12.13
CA GLY A 53 12.57 6.99 -11.64
C GLY A 53 12.86 6.81 -10.16
N ILE A 54 14.09 7.13 -9.73
CA ILE A 54 14.51 7.05 -8.32
C ILE A 54 13.65 7.99 -7.46
N ALA A 55 13.46 9.24 -7.89
CA ALA A 55 12.63 10.20 -7.16
C ALA A 55 11.18 9.72 -7.00
N THR A 56 10.62 9.11 -8.04
CA THR A 56 9.26 8.55 -8.02
C THR A 56 9.14 7.42 -6.99
N VAL A 57 10.12 6.52 -6.93
CA VAL A 57 10.15 5.43 -5.95
C VAL A 57 10.23 5.97 -4.52
N ILE A 58 11.04 7.00 -4.27
CA ILE A 58 11.14 7.63 -2.95
C ILE A 58 9.78 8.20 -2.52
N ILE A 59 9.07 8.90 -3.42
CA ILE A 59 7.74 9.44 -3.15
C ILE A 59 6.76 8.33 -2.80
N LEU A 60 6.76 7.21 -3.53
CA LEU A 60 5.90 6.07 -3.23
C LEU A 60 6.17 5.46 -1.85
N ILE A 61 7.44 5.38 -1.44
CA ILE A 61 7.80 4.89 -0.10
C ILE A 61 7.24 5.80 0.99
N VAL A 62 7.35 7.13 0.82
CA VAL A 62 6.79 8.10 1.78
C VAL A 62 5.27 7.96 1.87
N ILE A 63 4.58 7.88 0.73
CA ILE A 63 3.12 7.69 0.69
C ILE A 63 2.74 6.38 1.39
N ALA A 64 3.47 5.29 1.13
CA ALA A 64 3.20 4.00 1.75
C ALA A 64 3.42 4.03 3.28
N ALA A 65 4.44 4.75 3.76
CA ALA A 65 4.71 4.91 5.18
C ALA A 65 3.58 5.68 5.89
N GLU A 66 3.11 6.77 5.29
CA GLU A 66 1.98 7.56 5.81
C GLU A 66 0.67 6.75 5.81
N LEU A 67 0.39 6.04 4.72
CA LEU A 67 -0.76 5.13 4.64
C LEU A 67 -0.69 4.05 5.71
N PHE A 68 0.48 3.43 5.89
CA PHE A 68 0.68 2.38 6.88
C PHE A 68 0.40 2.90 8.29
N SER A 69 0.93 4.08 8.64
CA SER A 69 0.65 4.76 9.91
C SER A 69 -0.85 5.00 10.10
N TYR A 70 -1.53 5.54 9.08
CA TYR A 70 -2.96 5.80 9.12
C TYR A 70 -3.80 4.51 9.27
N PHE A 71 -3.47 3.45 8.52
CA PHE A 71 -4.17 2.17 8.60
C PHE A 71 -3.95 1.47 9.94
N TYR A 72 -2.73 1.50 10.49
CA TYR A 72 -2.45 0.95 11.81
C TYR A 72 -3.18 1.73 12.89
N PHE A 73 -3.12 3.06 12.86
CA PHE A 73 -3.84 3.90 13.82
C PHE A 73 -5.35 3.65 13.77
N LYS A 74 -5.94 3.60 12.58
CA LYS A 74 -7.38 3.36 12.41
C LYS A 74 -7.79 1.96 12.87
N ARG A 75 -7.00 0.92 12.57
CA ARG A 75 -7.27 -0.44 13.07
C ARG A 75 -7.12 -0.56 14.58
N SER A 76 -6.08 0.04 15.16
CA SER A 76 -5.87 0.06 16.61
C SER A 76 -7.00 0.82 17.31
N PHE A 77 -7.42 1.96 16.76
CA PHE A 77 -8.52 2.77 17.28
C PHE A 77 -9.87 2.07 17.16
N GLU A 78 -10.20 1.47 16.01
CA GLU A 78 -11.44 0.71 15.84
C GLU A 78 -11.47 -0.52 16.78
N THR A 79 -10.33 -1.19 16.99
CA THR A 79 -10.25 -2.33 17.92
C THR A 79 -10.37 -1.89 19.38
N SER A 80 -9.73 -0.79 19.77
CA SER A 80 -9.82 -0.27 21.14
C SER A 80 -11.23 0.23 21.46
N VAL A 81 -11.83 1.02 20.56
CA VAL A 81 -13.19 1.54 20.72
C VAL A 81 -14.23 0.42 20.72
N ALA A 82 -14.09 -0.58 19.83
CA ALA A 82 -14.96 -1.75 19.85
C ALA A 82 -14.81 -2.57 21.13
N SER A 83 -13.58 -2.71 21.65
CA SER A 83 -13.33 -3.41 22.92
C SER A 83 -13.90 -2.66 24.12
N GLU A 84 -13.85 -1.33 24.12
CA GLU A 84 -14.36 -0.49 25.20
C GLU A 84 -15.89 -0.49 25.22
N TYR A 85 -16.53 -0.34 24.05
CA TYR A 85 -17.98 -0.48 23.90
C TYR A 85 -18.48 -1.88 24.29
N ALA A 86 -17.75 -2.93 23.92
CA ALA A 86 -18.08 -4.30 24.30
C ALA A 86 -17.98 -4.51 25.83
N GLN A 87 -16.97 -3.93 26.48
CA GLN A 87 -16.81 -3.99 27.93
C GLN A 87 -17.93 -3.23 28.66
N ILE A 88 -18.26 -2.01 28.23
CA ILE A 88 -19.35 -1.21 28.81
C ILE A 88 -20.70 -1.93 28.64
N THR A 89 -20.95 -2.50 27.48
CA THR A 89 -22.19 -3.25 27.21
C THR A 89 -22.29 -4.48 28.11
N ARG A 90 -21.19 -5.25 28.28
CA ARG A 90 -21.15 -6.40 29.19
C ARG A 90 -21.37 -6.00 30.64
N LEU A 91 -20.75 -4.92 31.10
CA LEU A 91 -20.94 -4.39 32.46
C LEU A 91 -22.39 -3.96 32.69
N LYS A 92 -23.02 -3.30 31.71
CA LYS A 92 -24.42 -2.89 31.78
C LYS A 92 -25.36 -4.10 31.84
N THR A 93 -25.11 -5.13 31.03
CA THR A 93 -25.89 -6.37 31.05
C THR A 93 -25.74 -7.10 32.40
N GLN A 94 -24.51 -7.28 32.90
CA GLN A 94 -24.29 -7.90 34.22
C GLN A 94 -24.91 -7.10 35.37
N ALA A 95 -24.85 -5.76 35.31
CA ALA A 95 -25.51 -4.92 36.29
C ALA A 95 -27.03 -5.08 36.23
N SER A 96 -27.61 -5.10 35.03
CA SER A 96 -29.05 -5.31 34.84
C SER A 96 -29.51 -6.68 35.35
N GLU A 97 -28.74 -7.73 35.11
CA GLU A 97 -29.02 -9.09 35.61
C GLU A 97 -28.97 -9.16 37.15
N ARG A 98 -28.01 -8.46 37.76
CA ARG A 98 -27.95 -8.34 39.22
C ARG A 98 -29.16 -7.58 39.74
N LEU A 99 -29.45 -6.38 39.23
CA LEU A 99 -30.56 -5.56 39.73
C LEU A 99 -31.95 -6.22 39.58
N GLY A 100 -32.10 -7.18 38.67
CA GLY A 100 -33.34 -7.93 38.43
C GLY A 100 -33.44 -9.31 39.11
N SER A 101 -32.43 -9.74 39.87
CA SER A 101 -32.41 -11.07 40.50
C SER A 101 -32.46 -11.00 42.03
N PHE A 102 -32.78 -12.12 42.68
CA PHE A 102 -32.64 -12.30 44.12
C PHE A 102 -31.26 -12.91 44.42
N GLY A 103 -30.73 -12.68 45.62
CA GLY A 103 -29.34 -13.00 45.92
C GLY A 103 -28.90 -12.53 47.31
N VAL A 104 -27.84 -13.15 47.82
CA VAL A 104 -27.30 -12.89 49.15
C VAL A 104 -26.12 -11.92 49.00
N ILE A 105 -26.17 -10.79 49.73
CA ILE A 105 -25.04 -9.85 49.80
C ILE A 105 -24.09 -10.29 50.91
N ASP A 106 -24.64 -10.66 52.07
CA ASP A 106 -23.90 -11.08 53.24
C ASP A 106 -24.81 -11.97 54.12
N ASP A 107 -24.52 -13.27 54.16
CA ASP A 107 -25.33 -14.25 54.89
C ASP A 107 -25.11 -14.18 56.40
N GLU A 108 -23.91 -13.79 56.85
CA GLU A 108 -23.58 -13.67 58.27
C GLU A 108 -24.22 -12.42 58.90
N ALA A 109 -24.39 -11.36 58.11
CA ALA A 109 -25.11 -10.15 58.51
C ALA A 109 -26.62 -10.19 58.18
N GLY A 110 -27.12 -11.27 57.57
CA GLY A 110 -28.52 -11.43 57.17
C GLY A 110 -28.99 -10.41 56.11
N LYS A 111 -28.08 -9.92 55.26
CA LYS A 111 -28.38 -8.91 54.23
C LYS A 111 -28.57 -9.58 52.86
N TYR A 112 -29.77 -9.45 52.34
CA TYR A 112 -30.18 -9.97 51.04
C TYR A 112 -30.46 -8.82 50.07
N HIS A 113 -30.20 -9.04 48.79
CA HIS A 113 -30.70 -8.14 47.74
C HIS A 113 -32.01 -8.70 47.16
N ILE A 114 -32.87 -7.78 46.76
CA ILE A 114 -34.14 -8.07 46.12
C ILE A 114 -34.19 -7.33 44.78
N PRO A 115 -34.87 -7.85 43.76
CA PRO A 115 -35.07 -7.16 42.50
C PRO A 115 -35.68 -5.78 42.71
N ILE A 116 -35.26 -4.82 41.90
CA ILE A 116 -35.74 -3.43 41.99
C ILE A 116 -37.27 -3.36 41.92
N ASP A 117 -37.91 -4.12 41.05
CA ASP A 117 -39.37 -4.08 40.89
C ASP A 117 -40.11 -4.55 42.16
N SER A 118 -39.53 -5.52 42.86
CA SER A 118 -40.04 -5.99 44.15
C SER A 118 -39.80 -4.96 45.25
N ALA A 119 -38.62 -4.33 45.28
CA ALA A 119 -38.32 -3.25 46.21
C ALA A 119 -39.26 -2.05 46.05
N PHE A 120 -39.58 -1.69 44.81
CA PHE A 120 -40.48 -0.58 44.49
C PHE A 120 -41.89 -0.83 45.01
N THR A 121 -42.42 -2.05 44.79
CA THR A 121 -43.72 -2.47 45.33
C THR A 121 -43.74 -2.40 46.86
N LEU A 122 -42.67 -2.87 47.51
CA LEU A 122 -42.58 -2.88 48.97
C LEU A 122 -42.59 -1.46 49.57
N ILE A 123 -41.86 -0.53 48.95
CA ILE A 123 -41.81 0.88 49.37
C ILE A 123 -43.16 1.57 49.13
N LEU A 124 -43.84 1.26 48.02
CA LEU A 124 -45.17 1.80 47.72
C LEU A 124 -46.24 1.30 48.69
N ASP A 125 -46.23 0.00 48.99
CA ASP A 125 -47.15 -0.58 49.96
C ASP A 125 -46.91 -0.01 51.36
N GLU A 126 -45.65 0.21 51.76
CA GLU A 126 -45.33 0.83 53.05
C GLU A 126 -45.70 2.32 53.11
N TYR A 127 -45.69 3.04 51.98
CA TYR A 127 -46.16 4.43 51.94
C TYR A 127 -47.70 4.55 51.96
N ASN A 128 -48.41 3.54 51.47
CA ASN A 128 -49.88 3.54 51.39
C ASN A 128 -50.57 3.03 52.66
N ASN A 129 -49.82 2.66 53.69
CA ASN A 129 -50.29 2.09 54.96
C ASN A 129 -49.95 3.00 56.14
#